data_AF-A0A1Y4DM52-F1
#
_entry.id   AF-A0A1Y4DM52-F1
#
_cell.length_a   1.000
_cell.length_b   1.000
_cell.length_c   1.000
_cell.angle_alpha   90.00
_cell.angle_beta   90.00
_cell.angle_gamma   90.00
#
_symmetry.space_group_name_H-M   'P 1'
#
loop_
_entity.id
_entity.type
_entity.pdbx_description
1 polymer ?
#
loop_
_entity_poly.entity_id
_entity_poly.type
_entity_poly.pdbx_seq_one_letter_code
_entity_poly.pdbx_strand_id
1 'polypeptide(L)'
;MEHAEPYKFIRWQVGQNIKGLLKKGELTQSELARMISKDRTNINELIAGKANPSLDLLVKIADGLGVPLTDLFYGLDGVAPHGLKVDYDRGQTPGDRS
;
A
#
# COMPACT_ATOMS: atom_id res chain seq x y z
N MET A 1 15.16 -2.83 -7.04
CA MET A 1 14.35 -1.78 -6.38
C MET A 1 14.69 -1.84 -4.89
N GLU A 2 15.42 -0.85 -4.37
CA GLU A 2 15.74 -0.74 -2.95
C GLU A 2 14.50 -0.26 -2.18
N HIS A 3 13.72 -1.19 -1.64
CA HIS A 3 12.80 -0.85 -0.56
C HIS A 3 13.56 -1.08 0.74
N ALA A 4 14.21 -0.04 1.25
CA ALA A 4 15.03 -0.10 2.46
C ALA A 4 14.26 -0.45 3.75
N GLU A 5 12.95 -0.73 3.66
CA GLU A 5 12.07 -0.94 4.80
C GLU A 5 10.84 -1.79 4.41
N PRO A 6 10.47 -2.85 5.14
CA PRO A 6 9.40 -3.78 4.75
C PRO A 6 8.02 -3.13 4.76
N TYR A 7 7.79 -2.14 5.63
CA TYR A 7 6.55 -1.37 5.59
C TYR A 7 6.41 -0.58 4.28
N LYS A 8 7.50 -0.13 3.65
CA LYS A 8 7.45 0.54 2.33
C LYS A 8 7.09 -0.46 1.24
N PHE A 9 7.66 -1.68 1.29
CA PHE A 9 7.30 -2.75 0.37
C PHE A 9 5.81 -3.10 0.49
N ILE A 10 5.30 -3.32 1.71
CA ILE A 10 3.90 -3.66 1.95
C ILE A 10 2.97 -2.55 1.43
N ARG A 11 3.25 -1.27 1.75
CA ARG A 11 2.47 -0.13 1.24
C ARG A 11 2.48 -0.07 -0.28
N TRP A 12 3.64 -0.27 -0.89
CA TRP A 12 3.77 -0.29 -2.34
C TRP A 12 2.98 -1.44 -2.97
N GLN A 13 3.05 -2.64 -2.40
CA GLN A 13 2.32 -3.83 -2.88
C GLN A 13 0.81 -3.61 -2.81
N VAL A 14 0.30 -3.11 -1.68
CA VAL A 14 -1.12 -2.73 -1.53
C VAL A 14 -1.51 -1.69 -2.59
N GLY A 15 -0.67 -0.68 -2.81
CA GLY A 15 -0.86 0.32 -3.86
C GLY A 15 -0.91 -0.28 -5.27
N GLN A 16 -0.06 -1.27 -5.58
CA GLN A 16 -0.09 -1.97 -6.87
C GLN A 16 -1.34 -2.84 -7.03
N ASN A 17 -1.79 -3.51 -5.96
CA ASN A 17 -3.02 -4.28 -5.99
C ASN A 17 -4.23 -3.39 -6.33
N ILE A 18 -4.35 -2.24 -5.66
CA ILE A 18 -5.40 -1.24 -5.95
C ILE A 18 -5.31 -0.76 -7.41
N LYS A 19 -4.11 -0.46 -7.90
CA LYS A 19 -3.92 -0.06 -9.30
C LYS A 19 -4.34 -1.16 -10.29
N GLY A 20 -4.06 -2.42 -9.97
CA GLY A 20 -4.48 -3.58 -10.76
C GLY A 20 -6.00 -3.75 -10.78
N LEU A 21 -6.65 -3.59 -9.64
CA LEU A 21 -8.11 -3.65 -9.49
C LEU A 21 -8.81 -2.53 -10.28
N LEU A 22 -8.29 -1.30 -10.21
CA LEU A 22 -8.77 -0.18 -11.03
C LEU A 22 -8.73 -0.50 -12.52
N LYS A 23 -7.60 -1.04 -13.00
CA LYS A 23 -7.46 -1.44 -14.40
C LYS A 23 -8.47 -2.53 -14.80
N LYS A 24 -8.74 -3.49 -13.91
CA LYS A 24 -9.72 -4.57 -14.16
C LYS A 24 -11.16 -4.05 -14.21
N GLY A 25 -11.49 -3.06 -13.40
CA GLY A 25 -12.81 -2.43 -13.36
C GLY A 25 -12.98 -1.28 -14.35
N GLU A 26 -12.01 -1.03 -15.24
CA GLU A 26 -11.99 0.10 -16.18
C GLU A 26 -12.12 1.48 -15.50
N LEU A 27 -11.68 1.57 -14.24
CA LEU A 27 -11.70 2.79 -13.44
C LEU A 27 -10.34 3.48 -13.44
N THR A 28 -10.37 4.80 -13.46
CA THR A 28 -9.20 5.67 -13.29
C THR A 28 -8.97 6.00 -11.82
N GLN A 29 -7.74 6.42 -11.48
CA GLN A 29 -7.42 6.93 -10.14
C GLN A 29 -8.26 8.14 -9.75
N SER A 30 -8.63 8.98 -10.73
CA SER A 30 -9.46 10.16 -10.52
C SER A 30 -10.93 9.79 -10.27
N GLU A 31 -11.43 8.71 -10.85
CA GLU A 31 -12.77 8.20 -10.53
C GLU A 31 -12.80 7.63 -9.12
N LEU A 32 -11.81 6.81 -8.74
CA LEU A 32 -11.71 6.31 -7.37
C LEU A 32 -11.65 7.45 -6.35
N ALA A 33 -10.81 8.47 -6.60
CA ALA A 33 -10.69 9.64 -5.74
C ALA A 33 -12.05 10.32 -5.51
N ARG A 34 -12.84 10.49 -6.57
CA ARG A 34 -14.20 11.04 -6.49
C ARG A 34 -15.15 10.15 -5.71
N MET A 35 -15.15 8.84 -5.98
CA MET A 35 -16.03 7.86 -5.32
C MET A 35 -15.84 7.84 -3.80
N ILE A 36 -14.59 7.99 -3.33
CA ILE A 36 -14.28 7.93 -1.90
C ILE A 36 -14.11 9.31 -1.25
N SER A 37 -14.46 10.39 -1.97
CA SER A 37 -14.34 11.78 -1.52
C SER A 37 -12.93 12.14 -1.03
N LYS A 38 -11.91 11.81 -1.83
CA LYS A 38 -10.50 12.11 -1.58
C LYS A 38 -9.86 12.86 -2.75
N ASP A 39 -8.77 13.55 -2.46
CA ASP A 39 -7.94 14.18 -3.49
C ASP A 39 -7.16 13.14 -4.31
N ARG A 40 -6.97 13.42 -5.61
CA ARG A 40 -6.20 12.55 -6.52
C ARG A 40 -4.75 12.35 -6.03
N THR A 41 -4.15 13.35 -5.41
CA THR A 41 -2.79 13.29 -4.85
C THR A 41 -2.69 12.21 -3.78
N ASN A 42 -3.70 12.09 -2.90
CA ASN A 42 -3.74 11.02 -1.90
C ASN A 42 -3.77 9.63 -2.54
N ILE A 43 -4.56 9.45 -3.62
CA ILE A 43 -4.61 8.19 -4.36
C ILE A 43 -3.27 7.88 -5.04
N ASN A 44 -2.63 8.89 -5.63
CA ASN A 44 -1.33 8.73 -6.27
C ASN A 44 -0.25 8.31 -5.27
N GLU A 45 -0.20 8.96 -4.10
CA GLU A 45 0.76 8.63 -3.04
C GLU A 45 0.52 7.25 -2.44
N LEU A 46 -0.75 6.86 -2.30
CA LEU A 46 -1.15 5.52 -1.88
C LEU A 46 -0.64 4.47 -2.87
N ILE A 47 -0.93 4.65 -4.17
CA ILE A 47 -0.49 3.72 -5.22
C ILE A 47 1.03 3.66 -5.33
N ALA A 48 1.72 4.78 -5.08
CA ALA A 48 3.18 4.82 -5.06
C ALA A 48 3.80 4.23 -3.78
N GLY A 49 3.00 3.81 -2.79
CA GLY A 49 3.48 3.31 -1.49
C GLY A 49 4.10 4.40 -0.59
N LYS A 50 3.89 5.67 -0.91
CA LYS A 50 4.40 6.82 -0.15
C LYS A 50 3.51 7.15 1.04
N ALA A 51 2.20 6.99 0.90
CA ALA A 51 1.24 7.22 1.96
C ALA A 51 1.08 5.99 2.87
N ASN A 52 0.72 6.24 4.14
CA ASN A 52 0.20 5.22 5.05
C ASN A 52 -1.33 5.34 5.10
N PRO A 53 -2.09 4.61 4.27
CA PRO A 53 -3.54 4.70 4.28
C PRO A 53 -4.09 4.20 5.63
N SER A 54 -5.11 4.88 6.16
CA SER A 54 -5.86 4.36 7.30
C SER A 54 -6.67 3.14 6.88
N LEU A 55 -7.03 2.29 7.84
CA LEU A 55 -7.91 1.14 7.59
C LEU A 55 -9.26 1.61 7.00
N ASP A 56 -9.84 2.69 7.53
CA ASP A 56 -11.08 3.27 7.01
C ASP A 56 -11.00 3.66 5.53
N LEU A 57 -9.83 4.16 5.09
CA LEU A 57 -9.61 4.49 3.70
C LEU A 57 -9.56 3.22 2.83
N LEU A 58 -8.89 2.17 3.31
CA LEU A 58 -8.83 0.88 2.62
C LEU A 58 -10.22 0.24 2.50
N VAL A 59 -11.04 0.32 3.54
CA VAL A 59 -12.44 -0.14 3.52
C VAL A 59 -13.24 0.61 2.46
N LYS A 60 -13.16 1.95 2.42
CA LYS A 60 -13.83 2.77 1.40
C LYS A 60 -13.36 2.45 -0.03
N ILE A 61 -12.08 2.14 -0.21
CA ILE A 61 -11.53 1.73 -1.50
C ILE A 61 -12.09 0.37 -1.92
N ALA A 62 -12.08 -0.62 -1.03
CA ALA A 62 -12.62 -1.95 -1.32
C ALA A 62 -14.12 -1.89 -1.66
N ASP A 63 -14.89 -1.11 -0.89
CA ASP A 63 -16.30 -0.85 -1.11
C ASP A 63 -16.55 -0.15 -2.46
N GLY A 64 -15.82 0.94 -2.74
CA GLY A 64 -15.91 1.65 -4.02
C GLY A 64 -15.51 0.81 -5.24
N LEU A 65 -14.62 -0.16 -5.06
CA LEU A 65 -14.22 -1.10 -6.13
C LEU A 65 -15.14 -2.33 -6.23
N GLY A 66 -16.02 -2.56 -5.24
CA GLY A 66 -16.88 -3.74 -5.19
C GLY A 66 -16.11 -5.05 -5.00
N VAL A 67 -15.01 -5.03 -4.23
CA VAL A 67 -14.14 -6.20 -4.02
C VAL A 67 -13.92 -6.51 -2.53
N PRO A 68 -13.59 -7.75 -2.17
CA PRO A 68 -13.17 -8.08 -0.81
C PRO A 68 -11.98 -7.22 -0.35
N LEU A 69 -11.99 -6.79 0.92
CA LEU A 69 -10.88 -6.02 1.51
C LEU A 69 -9.54 -6.77 1.40
N THR A 70 -9.57 -8.09 1.48
CA THR A 70 -8.40 -8.98 1.35
C THR A 70 -7.72 -8.87 -0.01
N ASP A 71 -8.45 -8.54 -1.08
CA ASP A 71 -7.89 -8.42 -2.43
C ASP A 71 -6.89 -7.25 -2.53
N LEU A 72 -7.00 -6.26 -1.64
CA LEU A 72 -6.02 -5.17 -1.54
C LEU A 72 -4.65 -5.68 -1.05
N PHE A 73 -4.59 -6.86 -0.43
CA PHE A 73 -3.40 -7.45 0.18
C PHE A 73 -2.90 -8.71 -0.56
N TYR A 74 -3.39 -8.98 -1.77
CA TYR A 74 -2.94 -10.11 -2.58
C TYR A 74 -1.40 -10.17 -2.70
N GLY A 75 -0.84 -11.37 -2.49
CA GLY A 75 0.59 -11.64 -2.51
C GLY A 75 1.35 -11.29 -1.22
N LEU A 76 0.65 -10.98 -0.12
CA LEU A 76 1.22 -10.73 1.21
C LEU A 76 0.92 -11.84 2.24
N ASP A 77 0.40 -12.98 1.79
CA ASP A 77 -0.04 -14.12 2.61
C ASP A 77 1.01 -15.24 2.73
N GLY A 78 2.08 -15.20 1.93
CA GLY A 78 3.06 -16.29 1.86
C GLY A 78 4.18 -16.25 2.91
N VAL A 79 4.49 -15.09 3.49
CA VAL A 79 5.57 -14.91 4.47
C VAL A 79 5.25 -13.80 5.47
N ALA A 80 5.66 -13.97 6.73
CA ALA A 80 5.58 -12.89 7.71
C ALA A 80 6.47 -11.71 7.27
N PRO A 81 6.16 -10.46 7.68
CA PRO A 81 6.96 -9.29 7.31
C PRO A 81 8.45 -9.46 7.60
N HIS A 82 8.82 -10.06 8.75
CA HIS A 82 10.22 -10.32 9.11
C HIS A 82 10.92 -11.36 8.23
N GLY A 83 10.15 -12.13 7.46
CA GLY A 83 10.63 -13.10 6.47
C GLY A 83 10.68 -12.54 5.04
N LEU A 84 10.09 -11.37 4.79
CA LEU A 84 10.43 -10.58 3.62
C LEU A 84 11.89 -10.18 3.83
N LYS A 85 12.80 -10.52 2.90
CA LYS A 85 14.24 -10.19 2.97
C LYS A 85 14.49 -8.68 2.88
N VAL A 86 13.97 -7.95 3.85
CA VAL A 86 14.02 -6.51 3.96
C VAL A 86 14.71 -6.20 5.27
N ASP A 87 15.77 -5.44 5.15
CA ASP A 87 16.65 -5.06 6.24
C ASP A 87 15.94 -4.02 7.11
N TYR A 88 15.50 -4.41 8.30
CA TYR A 88 14.77 -3.55 9.25
C TYR A 88 15.70 -2.56 9.99
N ASP A 89 17.03 -2.78 9.93
CA ASP A 89 17.98 -2.21 10.88
C ASP A 89 19.13 -1.41 10.23
N ARG A 90 19.02 -1.01 8.96
CA ARG A 90 19.95 -0.02 8.36
C ARG A 90 19.70 1.42 8.82
N GLY A 91 19.44 1.59 10.12
CA GLY A 91 19.21 2.86 10.80
C GLY A 91 19.69 2.94 12.26
N GLN A 92 20.32 1.90 12.83
CA GLN A 92 21.06 2.05 14.10
C GLN A 92 22.55 1.86 13.87
N THR A 93 23.28 2.98 13.83
CA THR A 93 24.73 2.97 13.99
C THR A 93 25.05 2.32 15.34
N PRO A 94 25.94 1.31 15.42
CA PRO A 94 26.43 0.84 16.70
C PRO A 94 27.34 1.93 17.28
N GLY A 95 26.79 2.79 18.13
CA GLY A 95 27.56 3.92 18.66
C GLY A 95 26.89 4.78 19.73
N ASP A 96 25.66 4.49 20.17
CA ASP A 96 24.98 5.30 21.21
C ASP A 96 24.61 4.48 22.44
N ARG A 97 25.56 3.65 22.88
CA ARG A 97 25.62 3.20 24.27
C ARG A 97 26.94 3.67 24.86
N SER A 98 26.90 4.81 25.53
CA SER A 98 27.86 5.21 26.55
C SER A 98 27.10 6.01 27.60
#